data_AF-A0A7X7PF62-F1
#
_entry.id   AF-A0A7X7PF62-F1
#
_cell.length_a   1.000
_cell.length_b   1.000
_cell.length_c   1.000
_cell.angle_alpha   90.00
_cell.angle_beta   90.00
_cell.angle_gamma   90.00
#
_symmetry.space_group_name_H-M   'P 1'
#
loop_
_entity.id
_entity.type
_entity.pdbx_description
1 polymer ?
#
loop_
_entity_poly.entity_id
_entity_poly.type
_entity_poly.pdbx_seq_one_letter_code
_entity_poly.pdbx_strand_id
1 'polypeptide(L)'
;MSGKLERTLRTRDLAVICVGTVIGSGIFIVPATVLRQTGGDPTVALVVWIIAGVLSLLGALTYGELGAMQPEAGGLYVYMRDGFGRALAFLYGWTLFFVIASGSIATLAVAATG
;
A
#
# COMPACT_ATOMS: atom_id res chain seq x y z
N MET A 1 4.21 -27.50 22.24
CA MET A 1 3.79 -26.15 22.68
C MET A 1 3.03 -25.52 21.52
N SER A 2 1.70 -25.45 21.60
CA SER A 2 0.88 -24.90 20.51
C SER A 2 1.03 -23.38 20.49
N GLY A 3 1.87 -22.86 19.60
CA GLY A 3 2.14 -21.43 19.40
C GLY A 3 0.98 -20.72 18.72
N LYS A 4 -0.18 -20.66 19.37
CA LYS A 4 -1.37 -19.98 18.86
C LYS A 4 -1.39 -18.55 19.41
N LEU A 5 -1.19 -17.57 18.53
CA LEU A 5 -1.28 -16.15 18.88
C LEU A 5 -2.69 -15.83 19.39
N GLU A 6 -2.77 -15.03 20.46
CA GLU A 6 -4.03 -14.57 21.01
C GLU A 6 -4.67 -13.52 20.09
N ARG A 7 -5.96 -13.65 19.79
CA ARG A 7 -6.70 -12.72 18.92
C ARG A 7 -7.07 -11.44 19.68
N THR A 8 -6.12 -10.52 19.77
CA THR A 8 -6.29 -9.25 20.50
C THR A 8 -6.63 -8.06 19.60
N LEU A 9 -6.24 -8.11 18.31
CA LEU A 9 -6.46 -7.02 17.35
C LEU A 9 -7.94 -6.87 16.97
N ARG A 10 -8.48 -5.67 17.18
CA ARG A 10 -9.83 -5.27 16.75
C ARG A 10 -9.77 -4.39 15.51
N THR A 11 -10.94 -4.10 14.92
CA THR A 11 -11.08 -3.26 13.72
C THR A 11 -10.44 -1.88 13.87
N ARG A 12 -10.51 -1.28 15.07
CA ARG A 12 -9.87 0.02 15.35
C ARG A 12 -8.35 -0.07 15.29
N ASP A 13 -7.78 -1.12 15.86
CA ASP A 13 -6.33 -1.34 15.85
C ASP A 13 -5.84 -1.53 14.41
N LEU A 14 -6.57 -2.33 13.62
CA LEU A 14 -6.29 -2.53 12.20
C LEU A 14 -6.40 -1.23 11.39
N ALA A 15 -7.40 -0.38 11.67
CA ALA A 15 -7.55 0.90 11.00
C ALA A 15 -6.37 1.84 11.30
N VAL A 16 -5.95 1.94 12.57
CA VAL A 16 -4.81 2.76 12.99
C VAL A 16 -3.51 2.24 12.39
N ILE A 17 -3.30 0.92 12.37
CA ILE A 17 -2.15 0.30 11.69
C ILE A 17 -2.14 0.67 10.21
N CYS A 18 -3.28 0.53 9.52
CA CYS A 18 -3.39 0.86 8.11
C CYS A 18 -3.04 2.34 7.84
N VAL A 19 -3.61 3.27 8.61
CA VAL A 19 -3.29 4.70 8.51
C VAL A 19 -1.80 4.95 8.73
N GLY A 20 -1.21 4.32 9.75
CA GLY A 20 0.23 4.43 10.04
C GLY A 20 1.12 3.87 8.93
N THR A 21 0.68 2.85 8.20
CA THR A 21 1.43 2.32 7.04
C THR A 21 1.29 3.17 5.78
N VAL A 22 0.19 3.92 5.62
CA VAL A 22 -0.07 4.75 4.44
C VAL A 22 0.60 6.13 4.56
N ILE A 23 0.56 6.74 5.74
CA ILE A 23 1.16 8.06 5.96
C ILE A 23 2.68 7.90 6.16
N GLY A 24 3.44 8.19 5.11
CA GLY A 24 4.91 8.20 5.12
C GLY A 24 5.51 9.52 4.63
N SER A 25 6.79 9.52 4.27
CA SER A 25 7.50 10.71 3.76
C SER A 25 6.90 11.29 2.47
N GLY A 26 6.18 10.48 1.69
CA GLY A 26 5.58 10.88 0.42
C GLY A 26 4.63 12.08 0.54
N ILE A 27 3.94 12.27 1.67
CA ILE A 27 3.03 13.41 1.85
C ILE A 27 3.76 14.76 1.84
N PHE A 28 5.06 14.80 2.15
CA PHE A 28 5.84 16.02 2.15
C PHE A 28 6.44 16.36 0.76
N ILE A 29 6.61 15.35 -0.10
CA ILE A 29 7.24 15.50 -1.42
C ILE A 29 6.22 15.57 -2.57
N VAL A 30 5.21 14.70 -2.52
CA VAL A 30 4.28 14.47 -3.63
C VAL A 30 3.39 15.69 -3.89
N PRO A 31 2.79 16.38 -2.89
CA PRO A 31 1.94 17.54 -3.18
C PRO A 31 2.67 18.66 -3.93
N ALA A 32 3.91 18.98 -3.55
CA ALA A 32 4.72 19.97 -4.24
C ALA A 32 5.05 19.55 -5.68
N THR A 33 5.30 18.25 -5.89
CA THR A 33 5.56 17.69 -7.22
C THR A 33 4.32 17.74 -8.10
N VAL A 34 3.15 17.35 -7.58
CA VAL A 34 1.87 17.40 -8.29
C VAL A 34 1.50 18.84 -8.65
N LEU A 35 1.68 19.79 -7.74
CA LEU A 35 1.42 21.21 -8.01
C LEU A 35 2.33 21.74 -9.14
N ARG A 36 3.61 21.38 -9.13
CA ARG A 36 4.53 21.75 -10.23
C ARG A 36 4.13 21.12 -11.56
N GLN A 37 3.76 19.84 -11.56
CA GLN A 37 3.38 19.12 -12.78
C GLN A 37 2.03 19.56 -13.37
N THR A 38 1.17 20.17 -12.55
CA THR A 38 -0.12 20.75 -12.97
C THR A 38 -0.01 22.22 -13.37
N GLY A 39 1.21 22.72 -13.60
CA GLY A 39 1.43 24.10 -14.02
C GLY A 39 1.26 25.14 -12.91
N GLY A 40 1.21 24.69 -11.64
CA GLY A 40 1.00 25.56 -10.49
C GLY A 40 -0.46 25.86 -10.18
N ASP A 41 -1.41 25.27 -10.90
CA ASP A 41 -2.85 25.46 -10.64
C ASP A 41 -3.32 24.58 -9.47
N PRO A 42 -3.70 25.17 -8.31
CA PRO A 42 -4.14 24.41 -7.15
C PRO A 42 -5.43 23.61 -7.41
N THR A 43 -6.30 24.10 -8.29
CA THR A 43 -7.58 23.45 -8.60
C THR A 43 -7.32 22.15 -9.35
N VAL A 44 -6.47 22.19 -10.37
CA VAL A 44 -6.09 21.01 -11.14
C VAL A 44 -5.35 20.01 -10.26
N ALA A 45 -4.43 20.48 -9.41
CA ALA A 45 -3.73 19.63 -8.44
C ALA A 45 -4.70 18.90 -7.48
N LEU A 46 -5.70 19.59 -6.95
CA LEU A 46 -6.71 18.98 -6.08
C LEU A 46 -7.60 17.98 -6.80
N VAL A 47 -7.98 18.25 -8.06
CA VAL A 47 -8.74 17.28 -8.88
C VAL A 47 -7.93 16.00 -9.09
N VAL A 48 -6.64 16.10 -9.40
CA VAL A 48 -5.74 14.94 -9.52
C VAL A 48 -5.71 14.14 -8.22
N TRP A 49 -5.61 14.81 -7.07
CA TRP A 49 -5.64 14.17 -5.75
C TRP A 49 -6.95 13.44 -5.47
N ILE A 50 -8.09 14.04 -5.82
CA ILE A 50 -9.41 13.42 -5.66
C ILE A 50 -9.51 12.16 -6.52
N ILE A 51 -9.11 12.24 -7.79
CA ILE A 51 -9.12 11.08 -8.71
C ILE A 51 -8.21 9.96 -8.18
N ALA A 52 -7.00 10.30 -7.75
CA ALA A 52 -6.07 9.33 -7.17
C ALA A 52 -6.63 8.70 -5.87
N GLY A 53 -7.31 9.48 -5.04
CA GLY A 53 -7.99 9.02 -3.83
C GLY A 53 -9.12 8.03 -4.13
N VAL A 54 -9.95 8.32 -5.14
CA VAL A 54 -11.01 7.41 -5.60
C VAL A 54 -10.41 6.11 -6.12
N LEU A 55 -9.37 6.18 -6.95
CA LEU A 55 -8.71 4.98 -7.46
C LEU A 55 -8.11 4.12 -6.33
N SER A 56 -7.49 4.78 -5.34
CA SER A 56 -6.94 4.11 -4.16
C SER A 56 -8.02 3.44 -3.32
N LEU A 57 -9.17 4.09 -3.16
CA LEU A 57 -10.33 3.54 -2.45
C LEU A 57 -10.87 2.28 -3.14
N LEU A 58 -11.02 2.30 -4.46
CA LEU A 58 -11.46 1.13 -5.23
C LEU A 58 -10.50 -0.05 -5.08
N GLY A 59 -9.19 0.22 -5.10
CA GLY A 59 -8.17 -0.79 -4.81
C GLY A 59 -8.28 -1.35 -3.39
N ALA A 60 -8.47 -0.49 -2.38
CA ALA A 60 -8.64 -0.90 -0.99
C ALA A 60 -9.88 -1.78 -0.78
N LEU A 61 -11.00 -1.46 -1.44
CA LEU A 61 -12.22 -2.27 -1.41
C LEU A 61 -11.99 -3.66 -2.02
N THR A 62 -11.29 -3.72 -3.16
CA THR A 62 -10.94 -5.00 -3.82
C THR A 62 -10.09 -5.88 -2.89
N TYR A 63 -9.10 -5.30 -2.22
CA TYR A 63 -8.30 -6.02 -1.22
C TYR A 63 -9.09 -6.39 0.02
N GLY A 64 -10.08 -5.58 0.42
CA GLY A 64 -11.01 -5.89 1.50
C GLY A 64 -11.88 -7.11 1.19
N GLU A 65 -12.41 -7.20 -0.03
CA GLU A 65 -13.19 -8.37 -0.50
C GLU A 65 -12.33 -9.63 -0.53
N LEU A 66 -11.12 -9.56 -1.09
CA LEU A 66 -10.16 -10.67 -1.10
C LEU A 66 -9.80 -11.12 0.33
N GLY A 67 -9.58 -10.18 1.24
CA GLY A 67 -9.30 -10.47 2.65
C GLY A 67 -10.46 -11.11 3.40
N ALA A 68 -11.69 -10.76 3.03
CA ALA A 68 -12.89 -11.40 3.57
C ALA A 68 -13.11 -12.80 2.99
N MET A 69 -12.85 -13.00 1.70
CA MET A 69 -12.95 -14.30 1.03
C MET A 69 -11.91 -15.30 1.54
N GLN A 70 -10.71 -14.81 1.87
CA GLN A 70 -9.59 -15.67 2.22
C GLN A 70 -8.89 -15.20 3.51
N PRO A 71 -9.41 -15.60 4.69
CA PRO A 71 -8.99 -15.08 6.00
C PRO A 71 -7.69 -15.71 6.53
N GLU A 72 -6.85 -16.24 5.64
CA GLU A 72 -5.56 -16.84 5.98
C GLU A 72 -4.48 -15.77 6.18
N ALA A 73 -3.57 -16.02 7.12
CA ALA A 73 -2.40 -15.17 7.31
C ALA A 73 -1.43 -15.36 6.12
N GLY A 74 -1.36 -14.36 5.23
CA GLY A 74 -0.45 -14.39 4.09
C GLY A 74 -0.67 -13.32 3.02
N GLY A 75 -1.76 -12.55 3.11
CA GLY A 75 -1.98 -11.34 2.31
C GLY A 75 -1.93 -11.59 0.79
N LEU A 76 -1.39 -10.62 0.05
CA LEU A 76 -1.36 -10.64 -1.41
C LEU A 76 -0.64 -11.85 -2.00
N TYR A 77 0.39 -12.36 -1.31
CA TYR A 77 1.11 -13.55 -1.75
C TYR A 77 0.18 -14.77 -1.80
N VAL A 78 -0.65 -14.96 -0.77
CA VAL A 78 -1.60 -16.07 -0.70
C VAL A 78 -2.70 -15.93 -1.76
N TYR A 79 -3.21 -14.71 -1.97
CA TYR A 79 -4.20 -14.46 -3.03
C TYR A 79 -3.63 -14.78 -4.41
N MET A 80 -2.38 -14.41 -4.66
CA MET A 80 -1.74 -14.66 -5.94
C MET A 80 -1.38 -16.13 -6.13
N ARG A 81 -0.98 -16.81 -5.06
CA ARG A 81 -0.72 -18.27 -5.06
C ARG A 81 -1.97 -19.05 -5.41
N ASP A 82 -3.11 -18.67 -4.86
CA ASP A 82 -4.34 -19.46 -4.98
C ASP A 82 -5.16 -19.07 -6.21
N GLY A 83 -5.07 -17.82 -6.67
CA GLY A 83 -5.70 -17.38 -7.92
C GLY A 83 -4.88 -17.68 -9.20
N PHE A 84 -3.55 -17.61 -9.12
CA PHE A 84 -2.66 -17.63 -10.31
C PHE A 84 -1.57 -18.71 -10.27
N GLY A 85 -1.50 -19.47 -9.18
CA GLY A 85 -0.55 -20.56 -9.01
C GLY A 85 0.80 -20.14 -8.42
N ARG A 86 1.59 -21.16 -8.08
CA ARG A 86 2.84 -21.01 -7.31
C ARG A 86 3.95 -20.22 -8.02
N ALA A 87 4.05 -20.34 -9.34
CA ALA A 87 5.10 -19.66 -10.11
C ALA A 87 4.94 -18.14 -10.07
N LEU A 88 3.72 -17.64 -10.26
CA LEU A 88 3.44 -16.20 -10.19
C LEU A 88 3.56 -15.66 -8.77
N ALA A 89 3.11 -16.41 -7.76
CA ALA A 89 3.33 -16.03 -6.37
C ALA A 89 4.82 -15.94 -6.00
N PHE A 90 5.65 -16.87 -6.49
CA PHE A 90 7.10 -16.83 -6.26
C PHE A 90 7.75 -15.59 -6.89
N LEU A 91 7.41 -15.27 -8.14
CA LEU A 91 7.88 -14.05 -8.81
C LEU A 91 7.41 -12.79 -8.09
N TYR A 92 6.16 -12.78 -7.60
CA TYR A 92 5.65 -11.69 -6.78
C TYR A 92 6.47 -11.51 -5.50
N GLY A 93 6.82 -12.61 -4.81
CA GLY A 93 7.69 -12.57 -3.63
C GLY A 93 9.06 -11.94 -3.92
N TRP A 94 9.69 -12.31 -5.05
CA TRP A 94 10.94 -11.68 -5.48
C TRP A 94 10.80 -10.20 -5.85
N THR A 95 9.69 -9.84 -6.47
CA THR A 95 9.37 -8.44 -6.79
C THR A 95 9.19 -7.62 -5.51
N LEU A 96 8.53 -8.19 -4.50
CA LEU A 96 8.35 -7.56 -3.20
C LEU A 96 9.70 -7.27 -2.53
N PHE A 97 10.62 -8.22 -2.61
CA PHE A 97 11.96 -8.06 -2.04
C PHE A 97 12.82 -7.07 -2.82
N PHE A 98 12.91 -7.20 -4.15
CA PHE A 98 13.84 -6.39 -4.94
C PHE A 98 13.31 -5.02 -5.32
N VAL A 99 12.02 -4.86 -5.56
CA VAL A 99 11.44 -3.62 -6.11
C VAL A 99 10.79 -2.80 -5.01
N ILE A 100 9.94 -3.43 -4.20
CA ILE A 100 9.18 -2.68 -3.19
C ILE A 100 10.10 -2.21 -2.06
N ALA A 101 10.91 -3.11 -1.49
CA ALA A 101 11.82 -2.72 -0.41
C ALA A 101 12.88 -1.69 -0.86
N SER A 102 13.46 -1.87 -2.06
CA SER A 102 14.44 -0.92 -2.59
C SER A 102 13.81 0.44 -2.94
N GLY A 103 12.60 0.45 -3.51
CA GLY A 103 11.84 1.66 -3.81
C GLY A 103 11.48 2.46 -2.56
N SER A 104 11.08 1.78 -1.48
CA SER A 104 10.85 2.43 -0.19
C SER A 104 12.11 3.11 0.35
N ILE A 105 13.27 2.43 0.29
CA ILE A 105 14.55 3.00 0.74
C ILE A 105 14.96 4.19 -0.15
N ALA A 106 14.82 4.09 -1.47
CA ALA A 106 15.14 5.17 -2.39
C ALA A 106 14.27 6.42 -2.12
N THR A 107 12.98 6.23 -1.86
CA THR A 107 12.06 7.33 -1.52
C THR A 107 12.46 8.02 -0.22
N LEU A 108 12.85 7.25 0.80
CA LEU A 108 13.36 7.81 2.05
C LEU A 108 14.68 8.57 1.85
N ALA A 109 15.59 8.07 1.02
CA ALA A 109 16.85 8.73 0.71
C ALA A 109 16.63 10.09 0.01
N VAL A 110 15.72 10.14 -0.96
CA VAL A 110 15.32 11.40 -1.61
C VAL A 110 14.67 12.36 -0.61
N ALA A 111 13.80 11.86 0.27
CA ALA A 111 13.18 12.68 1.32
C ALA A 111 14.17 13.25 2.33
N ALA A 112 15.24 12.51 2.65
CA ALA A 112 16.26 12.96 3.60
C ALA A 112 17.26 13.96 3.00
N THR A 113 17.38 14.00 1.66
CA THR A 113 18.36 14.83 0.95
C THR A 113 17.74 16.06 0.28
N GLY A 114 16.40 16.10 0.18
CA GLY A 114 15.62 17.17 -0.46
C GLY A 114 15.14 18.28 0.48
#